data_AF-A0A3D5WH22-F1
#
_entry.id   AF-A0A3D5WH22-F1
#
_cell.length_a   1.000
_cell.length_b   1.000
_cell.length_c   1.000
_cell.angle_alpha   90.00
_cell.angle_beta   90.00
_cell.angle_gamma   90.00
#
_symmetry.space_group_name_H-M   'P 1'
#
loop_
_entity.id
_entity.type
_entity.pdbx_description
1 polymer ?
#
loop_
_entity_poly.entity_id
_entity_poly.type
_entity_poly.pdbx_seq_one_letter_code
_entity_poly.pdbx_strand_id
1 'polypeptide(L)' 'NDDKNVIVEIRGGAGGDEAALFAADLFRMYSKFAEANRWKVEVMSANENGIGGFKEIVFMVLGHGAYSKLKYESGVHR' A
#
# COMPACT_ATOMS: atom_id res chain seq x y z
N ASN A 1 15.63 -6.01 11.99
CA ASN A 1 15.11 -4.88 11.16
C ASN A 1 13.73 -4.41 11.61
N ASP A 2 13.21 -4.89 12.75
CA ASP A 2 11.80 -4.74 13.08
C ASP A 2 11.38 -3.29 13.40
N ASP A 3 12.32 -2.43 13.83
CA ASP A 3 12.04 -1.03 14.18
C ASP A 3 12.04 -0.04 13.00
N LYS A 4 12.21 -0.53 11.76
CA LYS A 4 12.36 0.31 10.59
C LYS A 4 11.01 0.72 9.99
N ASN A 5 11.01 1.88 9.34
CA ASN A 5 9.97 2.26 8.37
C ASN A 5 9.93 1.24 7.21
N VAL A 6 8.84 1.26 6.45
CA VAL A 6 8.67 0.38 5.29
C VAL A 6 8.16 1.15 4.09
N ILE A 7 8.66 0.79 2.91
CA ILE A 7 8.11 1.22 1.63
C ILE A 7 7.21 0.09 1.15
N VAL A 8 5.98 0.43 0.81
CA VAL A 8 4.99 -0.49 0.26
C VAL A 8 4.71 -0.07 -1.17
N GLU A 9 4.68 -1.06 -2.04
CA GLU A 9 4.43 -0.90 -3.46
C GLU A 9 3.30 -1.86 -3.86
N ILE A 10 2.24 -1.30 -4.43
CA ILE A 10 1.08 -2.04 -4.89
C ILE A 10 0.97 -1.82 -6.39
N ARG A 11 0.92 -2.92 -7.15
CA ARG A 11 0.77 -2.91 -8.61
C ARG A 11 -0.49 -3.66 -8.99
N GLY A 12 -1.30 -3.08 -9.87
CA GLY A 12 -2.41 -3.77 -10.50
C GLY A 12 -1.90 -4.97 -11.31
N GLY A 13 -2.45 -6.15 -11.05
CA GLY A 13 -2.12 -7.38 -11.76
C GLY A 13 -2.94 -7.58 -13.04
N ALA A 14 -3.30 -8.82 -13.32
CA ALA A 14 -4.28 -9.13 -14.36
C ALA A 14 -5.69 -8.68 -13.93
N GLY A 15 -6.49 -8.20 -14.88
CA GLY A 15 -7.86 -7.72 -14.60
C GLY A 15 -8.08 -6.23 -14.83
N GLY A 16 -7.15 -5.52 -15.48
CA GLY A 16 -7.40 -4.17 -16.01
C GLY A 16 -7.88 -3.17 -14.95
N ASP A 17 -9.08 -2.63 -15.16
CA ASP A 17 -9.68 -1.61 -14.30
C ASP A 17 -10.09 -2.17 -12.93
N GLU A 18 -10.56 -3.41 -12.86
CA GLU A 18 -10.87 -4.09 -11.60
C GLU A 18 -9.61 -4.28 -10.74
N ALA A 19 -8.49 -4.65 -11.38
CA ALA A 19 -7.21 -4.77 -10.68
C ALA A 19 -6.71 -3.42 -10.14
N ALA A 20 -6.95 -2.33 -10.88
CA ALA A 20 -6.60 -0.99 -10.44
C ALA A 20 -7.48 -0.50 -9.27
N LEU A 21 -8.78 -0.80 -9.30
CA LEU A 21 -9.68 -0.51 -8.18
C LEU A 21 -9.28 -1.31 -6.93
N PHE A 22 -8.93 -2.59 -7.10
CA PHE A 22 -8.45 -3.41 -5.98
C PHE A 22 -7.14 -2.88 -5.39
N ALA A 23 -6.22 -2.36 -6.22
CA ALA A 23 -5.02 -1.69 -5.72
C ALA A 23 -5.34 -0.45 -4.86
N ALA A 24 -6.39 0.31 -5.22
CA ALA A 24 -6.88 1.42 -4.40
C ALA A 24 -7.51 0.97 -3.09
N ASP A 25 -8.26 -0.14 -3.10
CA ASP A 25 -8.81 -0.73 -1.88
C ASP A 25 -7.69 -1.20 -0.93
N LEU A 26 -6.64 -1.85 -1.46
CA LEU A 26 -5.48 -2.25 -0.67
C LEU A 26 -4.74 -1.04 -0.09
N PHE A 27 -4.50 0.01 -0.88
CA PHE A 27 -3.90 1.25 -0.38
C PHE A 27 -4.74 1.85 0.76
N ARG A 28 -6.07 1.90 0.59
CA ARG A 28 -6.99 2.39 1.63
C ARG A 28 -6.95 1.51 2.88
N MET A 29 -6.90 0.19 2.71
CA MET A 29 -6.80 -0.77 3.81
C MET A 29 -5.51 -0.54 4.61
N TYR A 30 -4.35 -0.48 3.96
CA TYR A 30 -3.07 -0.24 4.62
C TYR A 30 -2.98 1.14 5.25
N SER A 31 -3.57 2.17 4.62
CA SER A 31 -3.62 3.52 5.19
C SER A 31 -4.41 3.53 6.51
N LYS A 32 -5.57 2.87 6.55
CA LYS A 32 -6.35 2.70 7.79
C LYS A 32 -5.61 1.88 8.84
N PHE A 33 -4.92 0.81 8.43
CA PHE A 33 -4.11 0.01 9.33
C PHE A 33 -2.97 0.83 9.95
N ALA A 34 -2.27 1.64 9.14
CA ALA A 34 -1.22 2.53 9.63
C ALA A 34 -1.78 3.57 10.62
N GLU A 35 -2.91 4.19 10.31
CA GLU A 35 -3.60 5.14 11.19
C GLU A 35 -3.95 4.51 12.55
N ALA A 36 -4.51 3.30 12.55
CA ALA A 36 -4.83 2.56 13.78
C ALA A 36 -3.59 2.25 14.63
N ASN A 37 -2.42 2.11 14.00
CA ASN A 37 -1.13 1.93 14.67
C ASN A 37 -0.42 3.27 15.00
N ARG A 38 -1.05 4.42 14.75
CA ARG A 38 -0.46 5.77 14.88
C ARG A 38 0.81 5.96 14.04
N TRP A 39 0.85 5.35 12.88
CA TRP A 39 1.91 5.54 11.89
C TRP A 39 1.50 6.59 10.86
N LYS A 40 2.49 7.27 10.29
CA LYS A 40 2.28 8.23 9.21
C LYS A 40 2.42 7.52 7.86
N VAL A 41 1.55 7.85 6.92
CA VAL A 41 1.66 7.40 5.52
C VAL A 41 2.05 8.57 4.65
N GLU A 42 3.07 8.39 3.81
CA GLU A 42 3.52 9.37 2.83
C GLU A 42 3.51 8.74 1.43
N VAL A 43 2.65 9.23 0.53
CA VAL A 43 2.62 8.78 -0.87
C VAL A 43 3.85 9.33 -1.58
N MET A 44 4.63 8.44 -2.20
CA MET A 44 5.83 8.79 -2.94
C MET A 44 5.56 8.87 -4.45
N SER A 45 4.72 7.99 -4.96
CA SER A 45 4.30 7.94 -6.36
C SER A 45 2.92 7.31 -6.47
N ALA A 46 2.07 7.85 -7.35
CA ALA A 46 0.77 7.28 -7.67
C ALA A 46 0.52 7.37 -9.17
N ASN A 47 0.20 6.22 -9.78
CA ASN A 47 -0.22 6.11 -11.16
C ASN A 47 -1.70 5.72 -11.19
N GLU A 48 -2.55 6.74 -11.21
CA GLU A 48 -4.00 6.62 -11.21
C GLU A 48 -4.53 6.22 -12.59
N ASN A 49 -5.61 5.45 -12.63
CA ASN A 49 -6.44 5.30 -13.83
C ASN A 49 -7.61 6.30 -13.80
N GLY A 50 -8.33 6.41 -14.92
CA GLY A 50 -9.41 7.39 -15.07
C GLY A 50 -10.68 7.11 -14.26
N ILE A 51 -10.71 6.06 -13.43
CA ILE A 51 -11.86 5.65 -12.63
C ILE A 51 -11.57 5.59 -11.12
N GLY A 52 -10.43 6.15 -10.67
CA GLY A 52 -10.07 6.24 -9.25
C GLY A 52 -9.35 5.01 -8.68
N GLY A 53 -8.87 4.11 -9.52
CA GLY A 53 -7.96 3.01 -9.18
C GLY A 53 -6.49 3.38 -9.41
N PHE A 54 -5.57 2.52 -8.98
CA PHE A 54 -4.13 2.68 -9.22
C PHE A 54 -3.58 1.54 -10.08
N LYS A 55 -2.90 1.87 -11.18
CA LYS A 55 -2.03 0.91 -11.89
C LYS A 55 -0.81 0.57 -11.02
N GLU A 56 -0.28 1.57 -10.33
CA GLU A 56 0.82 1.45 -9.36
C GLU A 56 0.65 2.54 -8.30
N ILE A 57 0.91 2.20 -7.04
CA ILE A 57 1.06 3.18 -5.96
C ILE A 57 2.21 2.77 -5.03
N VAL A 58 3.06 3.74 -4.73
CA VAL A 58 4.22 3.59 -3.84
C VAL A 58 4.08 4.56 -2.68
N PHE A 59 4.11 4.04 -1.46
CA PHE A 59 4.00 4.85 -0.25
C PHE A 59 4.93 4.36 0.85
N MET A 60 5.37 5.28 1.69
CA MET A 60 6.15 5.00 2.89
C MET A 60 5.25 5.00 4.12
N VAL A 61 5.41 3.99 4.97
CA VAL A 61 4.81 3.94 6.30
C VAL A 61 5.91 4.25 7.32
N LEU A 62 5.79 5.39 7.98
CA LEU A 62 6.71 5.87 9.00
C LEU A 62 6.17 5.56 10.40
N GLY A 63 6.93 4.77 11.15
CA GLY A 63 6.53 4.35 12.48
C GLY A 63 7.39 3.23 13.02
N HIS A 64 7.63 3.27 14.34
CA HIS A 64 8.36 2.22 15.03
C HIS A 64 7.61 0.88 14.89
N GLY A 65 8.30 -0.17 14.45
CA GLY A 65 7.72 -1.49 14.25
C GLY A 65 7.03 -1.71 12.89
N ALA A 66 6.98 -0.70 12.00
CA ALA A 66 6.20 -0.78 10.76
C ALA A 66 6.62 -1.95 9.86
N TYR A 67 7.93 -2.08 9.61
CA TYR A 67 8.47 -3.19 8.85
C TYR A 67 8.14 -4.56 9.46
N SER A 68 8.21 -4.70 10.79
CA SER A 68 7.97 -5.97 11.47
C SER A 68 6.57 -6.55 11.22
N LYS A 69 5.56 -5.68 11.08
CA LYS A 69 4.18 -6.08 10.82
C LYS A 69 3.90 -6.28 9.33
N LEU A 70 4.45 -5.41 8.49
CA LEU A 70 4.14 -5.39 7.05
C LEU A 70 5.05 -6.30 6.19
N LYS A 71 6.13 -6.86 6.75
CA LYS A 71 7.07 -7.73 6.00
C LYS A 71 6.43 -8.99 5.39
N TYR A 72 5.28 -9.42 5.89
CA TYR A 72 4.56 -10.60 5.39
C TYR A 72 3.53 -10.26 4.30
N GLU A 73 3.30 -8.98 4.02
CA GLU A 73 2.32 -8.54 3.02
C GLU A 73 2.88 -8.61 1.59
N SER A 74 4.16 -8.92 1.44
CA SER A 74 4.78 -9.14 0.13
C SER A 74 4.22 -10.41 -0.49
N GLY A 75 3.49 -10.25 -1.59
CA GLY A 75 2.90 -11.37 -2.31
C GLY A 75 1.77 -10.95 -3.22
N VAL A 76 1.09 -11.94 -3.78
CA VAL A 76 -0.10 -11.76 -4.61
C VAL A 76 -1.33 -11.79 -3.71
N HIS A 77 -2.17 -10.77 -3.83
CA HIS A 77 -3.47 -10.67 -3.16
C HIS A 77 -4.57 -10.90 -4.21
N ARG A 78 -5.59 -11.71 -3.89
CA ARG A 78 -6.67 -12.12 -4.80
C ARG A 78 -8.00 -12.15 -4.08
#